data_AF-A0A6L6GYL9-F1
#
_entry.id   AF-A0A6L6GYL9-F1
#
_cell.length_a   1.000
_cell.length_b   1.000
_cell.length_c   1.000
_cell.angle_alpha   90.00
_cell.angle_beta   90.00
_cell.angle_gamma   90.00
#
_symmetry.space_group_name_H-M   'P 1'
#
loop_
_entity.id
_entity.type
_entity.pdbx_description
1 polymer ?
#
loop_
_entity_poly.entity_id
_entity_poly.type
_entity_poly.pdbx_seq_one_letter_code
_entity_poly.pdbx_strand_id
1 'polypeptide(L)' 'MSIETTKQMELLERAQKAGIDLNSPKAFVTYLLQQGEKGSVLSFYKPNSVEFDLEKFNELVAKLTKA' A
#
# COMPACT_ATOMS: atom_id res chain seq x y z
N MET A 1 -11.99 3.71 11.89
CA MET A 1 -11.24 3.29 10.67
C MET A 1 -12.11 2.33 9.87
N SER A 2 -12.09 2.42 8.56
CA SER A 2 -12.79 1.47 7.68
C SER A 2 -11.99 0.16 7.56
N ILE A 3 -12.68 -0.97 7.37
CA ILE A 3 -12.05 -2.30 7.24
C ILE A 3 -11.01 -2.34 6.11
N GLU A 4 -11.27 -1.61 5.00
CA GLU A 4 -10.31 -1.47 3.89
C GLU A 4 -9.00 -0.80 4.34
N THR A 5 -9.10 0.30 5.09
CA THR A 5 -7.94 1.03 5.61
C THR A 5 -7.09 0.16 6.53
N THR A 6 -7.72 -0.68 7.35
CA THR A 6 -7.00 -1.63 8.21
C THR A 6 -6.14 -2.59 7.38
N LYS A 7 -6.72 -3.22 6.35
CA LYS A 7 -5.98 -4.13 5.47
C LYS A 7 -4.82 -3.44 4.74
N GLN A 8 -5.01 -2.19 4.31
CA GLN A 8 -3.96 -1.43 3.63
C GLN A 8 -2.79 -1.12 4.56
N MET A 9 -3.07 -0.79 5.82
CA MET A 9 -2.02 -0.59 6.82
C MET A 9 -1.24 -1.88 7.08
N GLU A 10 -1.92 -3.02 7.21
CA GLU A 10 -1.26 -4.33 7.39
C GLU A 10 -0.32 -4.66 6.22
N LEU A 11 -0.70 -4.35 4.98
CA LEU A 11 0.14 -4.55 3.80
C LEU A 11 1.38 -3.67 3.82
N LEU A 12 1.23 -2.40 4.23
CA LEU A 12 2.34 -1.45 4.36
C LEU A 12 3.31 -1.88 5.48
N GLU A 13 2.79 -2.30 6.63
CA GLU A 13 3.58 -2.85 7.74
C GLU A 13 4.39 -4.08 7.31
N ARG A 14 3.75 -5.00 6.57
CA ARG A 14 4.41 -6.21 6.07
C ARG A 14 5.56 -5.86 5.13
N ALA A 15 5.34 -4.91 4.21
CA ALA A 15 6.37 -4.43 3.29
C ALA A 15 7.52 -3.71 4.03
N GLN A 16 7.20 -2.88 5.04
CA GLN A 16 8.21 -2.22 5.88
C GLN A 16 9.08 -3.25 6.63
N LYS A 17 8.45 -4.26 7.25
CA LYS A 17 9.15 -5.37 7.94
C LYS A 17 10.02 -6.20 6.98
N ALA A 18 9.63 -6.29 5.71
CA ALA A 18 10.41 -6.92 4.66
C ALA A 18 11.55 -6.04 4.09
N GLY A 19 11.74 -4.83 4.63
CA GLY A 19 12.80 -3.91 4.19
C GLY A 19 12.50 -3.19 2.87
N ILE A 20 11.24 -3.16 2.43
CA ILE A 20 10.84 -2.45 1.21
C ILE A 20 10.75 -0.96 1.48
N ASP A 21 11.34 -0.16 0.58
CA ASP A 21 11.26 1.29 0.62
C ASP A 21 9.84 1.78 0.29
N LEU A 22 9.10 2.19 1.32
CA LEU A 22 7.74 2.73 1.17
C LEU A 22 7.72 4.14 0.56
N ASN A 23 8.86 4.81 0.38
CA ASN A 23 8.92 6.05 -0.41
C ASN A 23 8.84 5.78 -1.92
N SER A 24 8.96 4.52 -2.32
CA SER A 24 8.80 4.06 -3.70
C SER A 24 7.52 3.23 -3.84
N PRO A 25 6.40 3.84 -4.28
CA PRO A 25 5.16 3.10 -4.56
C PRO A 25 5.39 1.92 -5.51
N LYS A 26 6.32 2.09 -6.46
CA LYS A 26 6.72 1.01 -7.38
C LYS A 26 7.36 -0.18 -6.65
N ALA A 27 8.24 0.06 -5.69
CA ALA A 27 8.87 -1.02 -4.90
C ALA A 27 7.82 -1.78 -4.08
N PHE A 28 6.92 -1.05 -3.43
CA PHE A 28 5.80 -1.62 -2.69
C PHE A 28 4.88 -2.47 -3.59
N VAL A 29 4.45 -1.95 -4.74
CA VAL A 29 3.60 -2.68 -5.69
C VAL A 29 4.32 -3.93 -6.20
N THR A 30 5.61 -3.82 -6.54
CA THR A 30 6.40 -4.97 -6.99
C THR A 30 6.45 -6.06 -5.92
N TYR A 31 6.67 -5.68 -4.66
CA TYR A 31 6.66 -6.61 -3.54
C TYR A 31 5.30 -7.33 -3.42
N LEU A 32 4.18 -6.60 -3.46
CA LEU A 32 2.85 -7.23 -3.38
C LEU A 32 2.60 -8.20 -4.54
N LEU A 33 2.98 -7.83 -5.76
CA LEU A 33 2.84 -8.69 -6.93
C LEU A 33 3.68 -9.97 -6.81
N GLN A 34 4.89 -9.89 -6.25
CA GLN A 34 5.74 -11.04 -5.98
C GLN A 34 5.15 -11.99 -4.93
N GLN A 35 4.39 -11.47 -3.96
CA GLN A 35 3.67 -12.28 -2.97
C GLN A 35 2.36 -12.89 -3.50
N GLY A 36 2.01 -12.65 -4.78
CA GLY A 36 0.75 -13.11 -5.38
C GLY A 36 -0.47 -12.25 -5.02
N GLU A 37 -0.28 -11.10 -4.37
CA GLU A 37 -1.33 -10.26 -3.78
C GLU A 37 -1.94 -9.28 -4.81
N LYS A 38 -2.27 -9.78 -6.00
CA LYS A 38 -2.73 -8.96 -7.13
C LYS A 38 -4.01 -8.18 -6.82
N GLY A 39 -4.96 -8.78 -6.11
CA GLY A 39 -6.20 -8.13 -5.72
C GLY A 39 -5.99 -7.01 -4.69
N SER A 40 -5.07 -7.22 -3.75
CA SER A 40 -4.74 -6.25 -2.70
C SER A 40 -4.11 -4.97 -3.28
N VAL A 41 -3.30 -5.10 -4.33
CA VAL A 41 -2.72 -3.96 -5.06
C VAL A 41 -3.79 -2.99 -5.56
N LEU A 42 -4.93 -3.51 -6.03
CA LEU A 42 -6.02 -2.70 -6.59
C LEU A 42 -6.67 -1.76 -5.55
N SER A 43 -6.56 -2.05 -4.25
CA SER A 43 -7.08 -1.17 -3.19
C SER A 43 -6.36 0.19 -3.11
N PHE A 44 -5.15 0.26 -3.70
CA PHE A 44 -4.34 1.49 -3.80
C PHE A 44 -4.57 2.24 -5.12
N TYR A 45 -5.53 1.82 -5.95
CA TYR A 45 -5.94 2.54 -7.14
C TYR A 45 -7.19 3.36 -6.86
N LYS A 46 -7.37 4.46 -7.60
CA LYS A 46 -8.59 5.25 -7.53
C LYS A 46 -9.78 4.41 -7.98
N PRO A 47 -10.97 4.58 -7.38
CA PRO A 47 -12.17 3.85 -7.78
C PRO A 47 -12.46 4.02 -9.28
N ASN A 48 -12.74 2.92 -9.97
CA ASN A 48 -13.04 2.90 -11.42
C ASN A 48 -11.94 3.54 -12.30
N SER A 49 -10.68 3.56 -11.84
CA SER A 49 -9.56 4.12 -12.59
C SER A 49 -8.35 3.19 -12.55
N VAL A 50 -7.48 3.34 -13.57
CA VAL A 50 -6.16 2.70 -13.65
C VAL A 50 -5.06 3.56 -13.01
N GLU A 51 -5.43 4.70 -12.44
CA GLU A 51 -4.52 5.57 -11.71
C GLU A 51 -4.26 5.03 -10.30
N PHE A 52 -2.98 4.90 -9.96
CA PHE A 52 -2.56 4.64 -8.59
C PHE A 52 -2.84 5.89 -7.73
N ASP A 53 -3.46 5.69 -6.58
CA ASP A 53 -3.80 6.74 -5.63
C ASP A 53 -2.59 7.07 -4.75
N LEU A 54 -1.68 7.87 -5.31
CA LEU A 54 -0.45 8.31 -4.64
C LEU A 54 -0.74 9.13 -3.38
N GLU A 55 -1.81 9.93 -3.39
CA GLU A 55 -2.20 10.74 -2.24
C GLU A 55 -2.61 9.84 -1.08
N LYS A 56 -3.55 8.91 -1.31
CA LYS A 56 -3.96 7.91 -0.30
C LYS A 56 -2.79 7.09 0.20
N PHE A 57 -1.93 6.61 -0.71
CA PHE A 57 -0.75 5.83 -0.35
C PHE A 57 0.18 6.61 0.59
N ASN A 58 0.54 7.85 0.22
CA ASN A 58 1.43 8.69 1.01
C ASN A 58 0.82 9.04 2.38
N GLU A 59 -0.50 9.28 2.44
CA GLU A 59 -1.20 9.49 3.72
C GLU A 59 -1.11 8.26 4.64
N LEU A 60 -1.26 7.05 4.09
CA LEU A 60 -1.17 5.82 4.86
C LEU A 60 0.27 5.56 5.34
N VAL A 61 1.26 5.78 4.48
CA VAL A 61 2.68 5.69 4.85
C VAL A 61 3.03 6.72 5.94
N ALA A 62 2.51 7.94 5.85
CA ALA A 62 2.70 8.97 6.87
C ALA A 62 2.03 8.60 8.21
N LYS A 63 0.89 7.89 8.18
CA LYS A 63 0.25 7.37 9.39
C LYS A 63 1.06 6.24 10.01
N LEU A 64 1.64 5.36 9.19
CA LEU A 64 2.48 4.25 9.66
C LEU A 64 3.78 4.73 10.31
N THR A 65 4.41 5.77 9.76
CA THR A 65 5.68 6.32 10.28
C THR A 65 5.51 7.20 11.51
N LYS A 66 4.29 7.65 11.81
CA LYS A 66 3.93 8.41 13.01
C LYS A 66 3.35 7.55 14.14
N ALA A 67 3.12 6.26 13.88
CA ALA A 67 2.60 5.27 14.84
C ALA A 67 3.77 4.57 15.55
#